data_AF-A0A1W9L3L6-F1
#
_entry.id   AF-A0A1W9L3L6-F1
#
_cell.length_a   1.000
_cell.length_b   1.000
_cell.length_c   1.000
_cell.angle_alpha   90.00
_cell.angle_beta   90.00
_cell.angle_gamma   90.00
#
_symmetry.space_group_name_H-M   'P 1'
#
loop_
_entity.id
_entity.type
_entity.pdbx_description
1 polymer ?
#
loop_
_entity_poly.entity_id
_entity_poly.type
_entity_poly.pdbx_seq_one_letter_code
_entity_poly.pdbx_strand_id
1 'polypeptide(L)'
;MKKLLNYCLIILGIIGCSTAGPPKSPSELESVVFIDTNVFDKNMVDSMSAKTDTINVTPVGLLSINQMPERLSKWLGAISDKNGQVDIEPKVTGAKSFTFLLGLLPFAYDYLKSETSYGLAGDYNATIFYQLDTGIIKKIEFVRK
;
A
#
# COMPACT_ATOMS: atom_id res chain seq x y z
N MET A 1 -26.34 50.81 33.36
CA MET A 1 -25.20 50.22 32.64
C MET A 1 -25.13 48.74 32.98
N LYS A 2 -25.68 47.88 32.10
CA LYS A 2 -25.80 46.43 32.27
C LYS A 2 -24.45 45.78 31.92
N LYS A 3 -23.78 45.16 32.88
CA LYS A 3 -22.60 44.31 32.60
C LYS A 3 -23.10 42.95 32.12
N LEU A 4 -23.11 42.78 30.81
CA LEU A 4 -23.19 41.51 30.11
C LEU A 4 -21.85 40.77 30.31
N LEU A 5 -21.81 39.77 31.19
CA LEU A 5 -20.70 38.81 31.21
C LEU A 5 -21.10 37.54 31.97
N ASN A 6 -21.48 36.49 31.25
CA ASN A 6 -21.10 35.10 31.52
C ASN A 6 -21.99 34.13 30.72
N TYR A 7 -21.55 33.83 29.51
CA TYR A 7 -21.83 32.55 28.84
C TYR A 7 -20.58 32.22 28.05
N CYS A 8 -19.80 31.23 28.50
CA CYS A 8 -18.89 30.51 27.62
C CYS A 8 -18.46 29.19 28.24
N LEU A 9 -18.85 28.12 27.55
CA LEU A 9 -18.11 26.88 27.37
C LEU A 9 -17.67 26.11 28.61
N ILE A 10 -18.45 25.07 28.94
CA ILE A 10 -17.88 23.81 29.40
C ILE A 10 -18.27 22.77 28.35
N ILE A 11 -17.44 22.62 27.32
CA ILE A 11 -17.54 21.53 26.34
C ILE A 11 -16.28 20.68 26.48
N LEU A 12 -16.48 19.51 27.09
CA LEU A 12 -15.99 18.20 26.64
C LEU A 12 -14.59 18.14 26.00
N GLY A 13 -13.56 17.95 26.83
CA GLY A 13 -12.23 17.54 26.39
C GLY A 13 -11.98 16.08 26.71
N ILE A 14 -12.58 15.16 25.93
CA ILE A 14 -12.14 13.75 25.95
C ILE A 14 -10.83 13.72 25.15
N ILE A 15 -9.71 13.82 25.86
CA ILE A 15 -8.39 13.56 25.29
C ILE A 15 -8.35 12.06 25.01
N GLY A 16 -8.76 11.69 23.80
CA GLY A 16 -8.49 10.37 23.25
C GLY A 16 -6.97 10.24 23.12
N CYS A 17 -6.35 9.58 24.09
CA CYS A 17 -4.96 9.15 23.97
C CYS A 17 -4.93 8.05 22.91
N SER A 18 -4.66 8.44 21.67
CA SER A 18 -4.30 7.48 20.62
C SER A 18 -3.02 6.80 21.06
N THR A 19 -3.12 5.54 21.47
CA THR A 19 -1.96 4.69 21.77
C THR A 19 -1.21 4.43 20.47
N ALA A 20 -0.34 5.35 20.09
CA ALA A 20 0.69 5.08 19.10
C ALA A 20 1.55 3.95 19.66
N GLY A 21 1.61 2.83 18.95
CA GLY A 21 2.52 1.75 19.28
C GLY A 21 3.98 2.24 19.27
N PRO A 22 4.93 1.43 19.76
CA PRO A 22 6.33 1.79 19.70
C PRO A 22 6.74 2.12 18.26
N PRO A 23 7.64 3.10 18.05
CA PRO A 23 8.12 3.47 16.73
C PRO A 23 8.79 2.26 16.07
N LYS A 24 8.44 2.01 14.81
CA LYS A 24 9.06 0.95 14.00
C LYS A 24 10.52 1.28 13.70
N SER A 25 11.37 0.27 13.71
CA SER A 25 12.75 0.38 13.24
C SER A 25 12.81 0.54 11.72
N PRO A 26 13.92 1.05 11.16
CA PRO A 26 14.10 1.15 9.70
C PRO A 26 13.90 -0.19 8.98
N SER A 27 14.45 -1.28 9.53
CA SER A 27 14.32 -2.63 8.96
C SER A 27 12.86 -3.09 8.87
N GLU A 28 12.02 -2.76 9.86
CA GLU A 28 10.59 -3.08 9.83
C GLU A 28 9.80 -2.25 8.81
N LEU A 29 10.32 -1.09 8.40
CA LEU A 29 9.72 -0.23 7.36
C LEU A 29 10.20 -0.62 5.96
N GLU A 30 11.41 -1.16 5.84
CA GLU A 30 12.00 -1.62 4.58
C GLU A 30 11.57 -3.04 4.20
N SER A 31 11.09 -3.85 5.15
CA SER A 31 10.69 -5.24 4.94
C SER A 31 9.30 -5.51 5.49
N VAL A 32 8.32 -5.59 4.60
CA VAL A 32 6.92 -5.89 4.91
C VAL A 32 6.60 -7.33 4.52
N VAL A 33 5.99 -8.06 5.45
CA VAL A 33 5.50 -9.41 5.18
C VAL A 33 4.09 -9.32 4.62
N PHE A 34 3.83 -9.96 3.47
CA PHE A 34 2.49 -10.04 2.90
C PHE A 34 1.71 -11.21 3.49
N ILE A 35 0.63 -10.85 4.17
CA ILE A 35 -0.45 -11.71 4.63
C ILE A 35 -1.74 -10.96 4.29
N ASP A 36 -2.74 -11.63 3.71
CA ASP A 36 -3.96 -10.96 3.25
C ASP A 36 -4.89 -10.55 4.42
N THR A 37 -4.46 -9.52 5.15
CA THR A 37 -5.08 -8.99 6.36
C THR A 37 -4.88 -7.48 6.44
N ASN A 38 -5.64 -6.81 7.30
CA ASN A 38 -5.49 -5.36 7.53
C ASN A 38 -4.13 -4.98 8.15
N VAL A 39 -3.41 -5.95 8.76
CA VAL A 39 -2.06 -5.72 9.29
C VAL A 39 -1.08 -5.40 8.16
N PHE A 40 -1.21 -6.07 7.01
CA PHE A 40 -0.40 -5.77 5.84
C PHE A 40 -0.62 -4.33 5.36
N ASP A 41 -1.87 -3.89 5.22
CA ASP A 41 -2.17 -2.52 4.78
C ASP A 41 -1.62 -1.49 5.77
N LYS A 42 -1.75 -1.74 7.07
CA LYS A 42 -1.17 -0.88 8.10
C LYS A 42 0.36 -0.79 7.94
N ASN A 43 1.03 -1.90 7.71
CA ASN A 43 2.48 -1.91 7.53
C ASN A 43 2.92 -1.17 6.26
N MET A 44 2.17 -1.30 5.17
CA MET A 44 2.39 -0.53 3.95
C MET A 44 2.20 0.97 4.19
N VAL A 45 1.10 1.38 4.84
CA VAL A 45 0.85 2.79 5.20
C VAL A 45 1.96 3.33 6.08
N ASP A 46 2.38 2.60 7.12
CA ASP A 46 3.43 3.05 8.03
C ASP A 46 4.76 3.24 7.28
N SER A 47 5.12 2.30 6.38
CA SER A 47 6.35 2.35 5.58
C SER A 47 6.34 3.51 4.58
N MET A 48 5.24 3.71 3.86
CA MET A 48 5.12 4.80 2.89
C MET A 48 4.98 6.18 3.57
N SER A 49 4.31 6.25 4.72
CA SER A 49 4.21 7.49 5.52
C SER A 49 5.57 7.91 6.07
N ALA A 50 6.41 6.94 6.42
CA ALA A 50 7.81 7.17 6.79
C ALA A 50 8.70 7.54 5.59
N LYS A 51 8.15 7.55 4.37
CA LYS A 51 8.85 7.86 3.12
C LYS A 51 10.05 6.94 2.87
N THR A 52 9.94 5.67 3.28
CA THR A 52 10.97 4.66 3.04
C THR A 52 11.27 4.58 1.54
N ASP A 53 12.54 4.58 1.15
CA ASP A 53 12.96 4.62 -0.26
C ASP A 53 12.63 3.32 -0.99
N THR A 54 12.86 2.18 -0.34
CA THR A 54 12.55 0.85 -0.88
C THR A 54 11.83 0.01 0.16
N ILE A 55 10.65 -0.50 -0.19
CA ILE A 55 9.85 -1.40 0.65
C ILE A 55 9.79 -2.77 -0.04
N ASN A 56 10.40 -3.77 0.60
CA ASN A 56 10.39 -5.15 0.14
C ASN A 56 9.20 -5.88 0.75
N VAL A 57 8.31 -6.36 -0.10
CA VAL A 57 7.14 -7.14 0.29
C VAL A 57 7.38 -8.62 0.01
N THR A 58 7.37 -9.45 1.06
CA THR A 58 7.60 -10.90 0.96
C THR A 58 6.34 -11.69 1.32
N PRO A 59 5.76 -12.49 0.40
CA PRO A 59 4.59 -13.31 0.70
C PRO A 59 4.87 -14.41 1.73
N VAL A 60 3.93 -14.62 2.67
CA VAL A 60 3.88 -15.84 3.49
C VAL A 60 3.15 -16.92 2.70
N GLY A 61 3.91 -17.85 2.12
CA GLY A 61 3.38 -18.97 1.36
C GLY A 61 3.45 -18.77 -0.16
N LEU A 62 2.76 -19.64 -0.89
CA LEU A 62 2.77 -19.64 -2.36
C LEU A 62 1.78 -18.60 -2.90
N LEU A 63 2.33 -17.57 -3.54
CA LEU A 63 1.56 -16.52 -4.21
C LEU A 63 1.87 -16.58 -5.70
N SER A 64 0.85 -16.60 -6.57
CA SER A 64 1.06 -16.63 -8.03
C SER A 64 0.68 -15.30 -8.67
N ILE A 65 1.43 -14.88 -9.70
CA ILE A 65 1.08 -13.72 -10.53
C ILE A 65 -0.29 -13.86 -11.21
N ASN A 66 -0.75 -15.10 -11.44
CA ASN A 66 -2.03 -15.39 -12.09
C ASN A 66 -3.22 -15.36 -11.12
N GLN A 67 -2.94 -15.43 -9.82
CA GLN A 67 -3.94 -15.51 -8.76
C GLN A 67 -3.56 -14.55 -7.64
N MET A 68 -3.38 -13.28 -8.02
CA MET A 68 -2.98 -12.24 -7.08
C MET A 68 -4.16 -11.86 -6.17
N PRO A 69 -3.97 -11.80 -4.84
CA PRO A 69 -4.99 -11.38 -3.91
C PRO A 69 -5.48 -9.97 -4.22
N GLU A 70 -6.75 -9.72 -3.96
CA GLU A 70 -7.40 -8.43 -4.23
C GLU A 70 -6.68 -7.30 -3.49
N ARG A 71 -6.25 -7.52 -2.25
CA ARG A 71 -5.54 -6.53 -1.43
C ARG A 71 -4.21 -6.10 -2.05
N LEU A 72 -3.38 -7.05 -2.50
CA LEU A 72 -2.13 -6.72 -3.18
C LEU A 72 -2.40 -6.01 -4.51
N SER A 73 -3.41 -6.49 -5.25
CA SER A 73 -3.85 -5.86 -6.48
C SER A 73 -4.20 -4.39 -6.25
N LYS A 74 -4.96 -4.05 -5.20
CA LYS A 74 -5.35 -2.66 -4.86
C LYS A 74 -4.14 -1.73 -4.67
N TRP A 75 -3.10 -2.18 -3.95
CA TRP A 75 -1.86 -1.40 -3.80
C TRP A 75 -1.17 -1.13 -5.13
N LEU A 76 -1.07 -2.14 -5.99
CA LEU A 76 -0.45 -2.01 -7.32
C LEU A 76 -1.30 -1.16 -8.27
N GLY A 77 -2.62 -1.30 -8.20
CA GLY A 77 -3.56 -0.47 -8.95
C GLY A 77 -3.42 1.01 -8.57
N ALA A 78 -3.34 1.31 -7.28
CA ALA A 78 -3.15 2.68 -6.79
C ALA A 78 -1.83 3.34 -7.25
N ILE A 79 -0.77 2.55 -7.48
CA ILE A 79 0.46 3.02 -8.13
C ILE A 79 0.15 3.45 -9.56
N SER A 80 -0.44 2.54 -10.35
CA SER A 80 -0.75 2.77 -11.76
C SER A 80 -1.70 3.96 -11.95
N ASP A 81 -2.73 4.06 -11.12
CA ASP A 81 -3.73 5.15 -11.15
C ASP A 81 -3.11 6.53 -10.90
N LYS A 82 -1.99 6.57 -10.18
CA LYS A 82 -1.25 7.79 -9.86
C LYS A 82 0.02 7.94 -10.69
N ASN A 83 0.02 7.38 -11.90
CA ASN A 83 1.09 7.46 -12.89
C ASN A 83 2.43 6.86 -12.41
N GLY A 84 2.41 5.97 -11.41
CA GLY A 84 3.55 5.13 -11.08
C GLY A 84 3.63 3.93 -12.02
N GLN A 85 4.83 3.36 -12.16
CA GLN A 85 5.09 2.19 -12.98
C GLN A 85 4.96 0.92 -12.15
N VAL A 86 4.34 -0.10 -12.72
CA VAL A 86 4.31 -1.45 -12.14
C VAL A 86 4.88 -2.42 -13.17
N ASP A 87 6.07 -2.92 -12.86
CA ASP A 87 6.86 -3.82 -13.68
C ASP A 87 6.87 -5.24 -13.12
N ILE A 88 7.32 -6.16 -13.95
CA ILE A 88 7.51 -7.56 -13.60
C ILE A 88 8.89 -8.02 -14.05
N GLU A 89 9.56 -8.79 -13.18
CA GLU A 89 10.81 -9.44 -13.48
C GLU A 89 10.79 -10.95 -13.19
N PRO A 90 11.37 -11.77 -14.08
CA PRO A 90 12.06 -11.37 -15.31
C PRO A 90 11.09 -10.99 -16.44
N LYS A 91 11.55 -10.09 -17.33
CA LYS A 91 10.81 -9.69 -18.54
C LYS A 91 10.80 -10.87 -19.52
N VAL A 92 9.63 -11.38 -19.85
CA VAL A 92 9.48 -12.43 -20.88
C VAL A 92 9.22 -11.75 -22.22
N THR A 93 10.14 -11.87 -23.17
CA THR A 93 9.91 -11.46 -24.56
C THR A 93 8.73 -12.25 -25.13
N GLY A 94 7.59 -11.56 -25.33
CA GLY A 94 6.36 -12.15 -25.90
C GLY A 94 5.25 -12.45 -24.89
N ALA A 95 5.49 -12.36 -23.58
CA ALA A 95 4.40 -12.32 -22.62
C ALA A 95 3.72 -10.95 -22.72
N LYS A 96 2.38 -10.93 -22.75
CA LYS A 96 1.61 -9.69 -22.61
C LYS A 96 2.17 -8.94 -21.41
N SER A 97 2.70 -7.73 -21.63
CA SER A 97 3.30 -6.91 -20.57
C SER A 97 2.35 -6.90 -19.38
N PHE A 98 2.84 -7.00 -18.14
CA PHE A 98 1.95 -6.97 -16.97
C PHE A 98 1.12 -5.69 -16.90
N THR A 99 1.59 -4.60 -17.53
CA THR A 99 0.80 -3.40 -17.83
C THR A 99 -0.54 -3.72 -18.52
N PHE A 100 -0.56 -4.69 -19.43
CA PHE A 100 -1.77 -5.21 -20.08
C PHE A 100 -2.62 -6.04 -19.13
N LEU A 101 -2.01 -6.81 -18.20
CA LEU A 101 -2.75 -7.57 -17.18
C LEU A 101 -3.35 -6.66 -16.09
N LEU A 102 -2.64 -5.61 -15.65
CA LEU A 102 -3.18 -4.55 -14.80
C LEU A 102 -4.32 -3.81 -15.48
N GLY A 103 -4.21 -3.54 -16.78
CA GLY A 103 -5.29 -2.98 -17.60
C GLY A 103 -6.50 -3.90 -17.76
N LEU A 104 -6.39 -5.19 -17.40
CA LEU A 104 -7.47 -6.18 -17.39
C LEU A 104 -8.01 -6.50 -15.99
N LEU A 105 -7.32 -6.07 -14.94
CA LEU A 105 -7.86 -6.20 -13.60
C LEU A 105 -9.08 -5.25 -13.50
N PRO A 106 -10.22 -5.73 -12.99
CA PRO A 106 -11.39 -4.90 -12.73
C PRO A 106 -11.09 -4.02 -11.51
N PHE A 107 -10.12 -3.10 -11.64
CA PHE A 107 -9.93 -2.04 -10.69
C PHE A 107 -11.13 -1.12 -10.83
N ALA A 108 -12.15 -1.36 -10.01
CA ALA A 108 -13.22 -0.42 -9.80
C ALA A 108 -12.58 0.86 -9.26
N TYR A 109 -12.28 1.78 -10.17
CA TYR A 109 -11.75 3.12 -9.96
C TYR A 109 -12.44 3.84 -8.79
N ASP A 110 -13.74 3.58 -8.60
CA ASP A 110 -14.56 4.18 -7.55
C ASP A 110 -14.28 3.64 -6.14
N TYR A 111 -13.78 2.41 -6.01
CA TYR A 111 -13.53 1.78 -4.70
C TYR A 111 -12.21 2.26 -4.08
N LEU A 112 -11.14 2.37 -4.86
CA LEU A 112 -9.83 2.84 -4.40
C LEU A 112 -9.86 4.28 -3.91
N LYS A 113 -10.73 5.13 -4.49
CA LYS A 113 -10.83 6.55 -4.16
C LYS A 113 -11.38 6.81 -2.74
N SER A 114 -12.09 5.84 -2.16
CA SER A 114 -12.69 5.96 -0.83
C SER A 114 -11.74 5.64 0.33
N GLU A 115 -10.63 4.94 0.07
CA GLU A 115 -9.72 4.47 1.11
C GLU A 115 -8.40 5.25 1.07
N THR A 116 -8.28 6.24 1.96
CA THR A 116 -7.15 7.18 2.03
C THR A 116 -5.79 6.49 2.12
N SER A 117 -5.75 5.27 2.66
CA SER A 117 -4.56 4.45 2.86
C SER A 117 -3.79 4.16 1.57
N TYR A 118 -4.49 3.84 0.47
CA TYR A 118 -3.84 3.57 -0.83
C TYR A 118 -3.30 4.83 -1.49
N GLY A 119 -3.66 6.01 -0.97
CA GLY A 119 -3.22 7.29 -1.49
C GLY A 119 -1.70 7.43 -1.52
N LEU A 120 -0.99 6.83 -0.56
CA LEU A 120 0.46 6.93 -0.45
C LEU A 120 1.20 6.11 -1.52
N ALA A 121 0.55 5.09 -2.09
CA ALA A 121 1.13 4.24 -3.12
C ALA A 121 1.52 5.03 -4.37
N GLY A 122 0.85 6.16 -4.62
CA GLY A 122 1.13 7.00 -5.77
C GLY A 122 2.49 7.66 -5.80
N ASP A 123 3.24 7.64 -4.71
CA ASP A 123 4.61 8.17 -4.66
C ASP A 123 5.66 7.09 -5.00
N TYR A 124 5.21 5.89 -5.38
CA TYR A 124 6.06 4.73 -5.62
C TYR A 124 5.88 4.18 -7.03
N ASN A 125 6.87 3.39 -7.46
CA ASN A 125 6.78 2.38 -8.50
C ASN A 125 6.82 1.00 -7.84
N ALA A 126 6.43 -0.06 -8.55
CA ALA A 126 6.57 -1.42 -8.06
C ALA A 126 7.19 -2.37 -9.09
N THR A 127 7.97 -3.34 -8.62
CA THR A 127 8.49 -4.44 -9.42
C THR A 127 8.14 -5.77 -8.75
N ILE A 128 7.42 -6.64 -9.47
CA ILE A 128 7.06 -7.98 -8.98
C ILE A 128 8.09 -8.98 -9.50
N PHE A 129 8.80 -9.63 -8.57
CA PHE A 129 9.78 -10.66 -8.90
C PHE A 129 9.13 -12.03 -8.75
N TYR A 130 9.13 -12.82 -9.82
CA TYR A 130 8.49 -14.14 -9.84
C TYR A 130 9.35 -15.19 -10.56
N GLN A 131 9.00 -16.44 -10.36
CA GLN A 131 9.59 -17.59 -11.05
C GLN A 131 8.87 -17.86 -12.37
N LEU A 132 9.59 -17.86 -13.50
CA LEU A 132 9.04 -18.03 -14.86
C LEU A 132 8.25 -19.32 -15.06
N ASP A 133 8.75 -20.42 -14.50
CA ASP A 133 8.21 -21.76 -14.66
C ASP A 133 6.89 -21.96 -13.91
N THR A 134 6.79 -21.38 -12.72
CA THR A 134 5.68 -21.61 -11.79
C THR A 134 4.72 -20.43 -11.67
N GLY A 135 5.12 -19.23 -12.11
CA GLY A 135 4.38 -18.01 -11.85
C GLY A 135 4.46 -17.54 -10.39
N ILE A 136 5.27 -18.17 -9.53
CA ILE A 136 5.28 -17.89 -8.10
C ILE A 136 6.03 -16.58 -7.82
N ILE A 137 5.36 -15.63 -7.18
CA ILE A 137 5.92 -14.37 -6.68
C ILE A 137 6.86 -14.67 -5.52
N LYS A 138 8.08 -14.14 -5.59
CA LYS A 138 9.11 -14.21 -4.55
C LYS A 138 9.14 -12.97 -3.69
N LYS A 139 9.04 -11.80 -4.31
CA LYS A 139 8.95 -10.52 -3.63
C LYS A 139 8.29 -9.50 -4.54
N ILE A 140 7.80 -8.43 -3.95
CA ILE A 140 7.45 -7.20 -4.64
C ILE A 140 8.30 -6.08 -4.04
N GLU A 141 8.96 -5.28 -4.86
CA GLU A 141 9.67 -4.10 -4.40
C GLU A 141 8.84 -2.88 -4.74
N PHE A 142 8.59 -2.02 -3.76
CA PHE A 142 8.03 -0.69 -3.95
C PHE A 142 9.16 0.31 -3.81
N VAL A 143 9.44 1.07 -4.87
CA VAL A 143 10.56 2.04 -4.91
C VAL A 143 9.99 3.44 -5.07
N ARG A 144 10.40 4.35 -4.19
CA ARG A 144 9.93 5.73 -4.19
C ARG A 144 10.39 6.49 -5.45
N LYS A 145 9.53 7.37 -5.97
CA LYS A 145 9.79 8.21 -7.15
C LYS A 145 10.58 9.48 -6.84
#